data_AF-A0A7S3RXL2-F1
#
_entry.id   AF-A0A7S3RXL2-F1
#
_cell.length_a   1.000
_cell.length_b   1.000
_cell.length_c   1.000
_cell.angle_alpha   90.00
_cell.angle_beta   90.00
_cell.angle_gamma   90.00
#
_symmetry.space_group_name_H-M   'P 1'
#
loop_
_entity.id
_entity.type
_entity.pdbx_description
1 polymer ?
#
loop_
_entity_poly.entity_id
_entity_poly.type
_entity_poly.pdbx_seq_one_letter_code
_entity_poly.pdbx_strand_id
1 'polypeptide(L)'
;WLAVSGIVVSCTEAAAARAKVRSEVEKAIWWAIGSAEMSSEHPLAKELVDVAGRTVRGPLTKPNVFENVTGVGVTCSLQGIEVRIASAKQILGEPDDSPMADWASAMKAEGSTVISVSVDGRPLASVAMRDTLAPHARSCVAEMQLGGLEVWMCTGDHRAAAVAVATECGIDESRIIADALPADKVAIVTKLQ
;
A
#
# COMPACT_ATOMS: atom_id res chain seq x y z
N TRP A 1 -4.03 -0.90 -10.79
CA TRP A 1 -3.25 0.36 -10.88
C TRP A 1 -2.61 0.70 -9.55
N LEU A 2 -2.13 -0.32 -8.82
CA LEU A 2 -1.65 -0.21 -7.46
C LEU A 2 -0.27 -0.85 -7.47
N ALA A 3 0.79 -0.08 -7.20
CA ALA A 3 2.12 -0.64 -7.08
C ALA A 3 2.44 -0.85 -5.60
N VAL A 4 2.94 -2.04 -5.29
CA VAL A 4 3.69 -2.24 -4.05
C VAL A 4 5.05 -1.56 -4.24
N SER A 5 5.23 -0.44 -3.54
CA SER A 5 6.41 0.42 -3.66
C SER A 5 7.55 -0.01 -2.72
N GLY A 6 7.27 -0.86 -1.73
CA GLY A 6 8.31 -1.43 -0.88
C GLY A 6 7.79 -2.37 0.20
N ILE A 7 8.69 -3.25 0.66
CA ILE A 7 8.52 -4.07 1.85
C ILE A 7 9.66 -3.75 2.82
N VAL A 8 9.32 -3.47 4.08
CA VAL A 8 10.31 -3.43 5.17
C VAL A 8 10.04 -4.60 6.10
N VAL A 9 11.10 -5.32 6.42
CA VAL A 9 11.07 -6.53 7.24
C VAL A 9 11.81 -6.23 8.53
N SER A 10 11.18 -6.48 9.68
CA SER A 10 11.86 -6.45 10.97
C SER A 10 12.76 -7.67 11.09
N CYS A 11 14.02 -7.53 10.69
CA CYS A 11 15.04 -8.56 10.90
C CYS A 11 15.90 -8.16 12.10
N THR A 12 15.78 -8.87 13.22
CA THR A 12 16.55 -8.63 14.45
C THR A 12 18.00 -9.17 14.38
N GLU A 13 18.43 -9.76 13.26
CA GLU A 13 19.80 -10.30 13.11
C GLU A 13 20.62 -9.67 11.98
N ALA A 14 21.94 -9.71 12.22
CA ALA A 14 22.95 -8.79 11.73
C ALA A 14 23.29 -8.88 10.22
N ALA A 15 23.28 -7.69 9.62
CA ALA A 15 24.41 -7.05 8.94
C ALA A 15 25.22 -7.66 7.77
N ALA A 16 25.41 -8.96 7.55
CA ALA A 16 26.45 -9.34 6.55
C ALA A 16 26.29 -10.65 5.74
N ALA A 17 25.45 -11.62 6.09
CA ALA A 17 25.29 -12.86 5.30
C ALA A 17 24.31 -12.74 4.10
N ARG A 18 24.22 -11.53 3.53
CA ARG A 18 22.97 -10.74 3.47
C ARG A 18 22.06 -10.88 2.24
N ALA A 19 22.47 -11.45 1.11
CA ALA A 19 21.66 -11.36 -0.12
C ALA A 19 20.72 -12.56 -0.34
N LYS A 20 21.26 -13.78 -0.30
CA LYS A 20 20.47 -15.00 -0.53
C LYS A 20 19.47 -15.25 0.59
N VAL A 21 19.90 -15.13 1.85
CA VAL A 21 19.02 -15.28 3.02
C VAL A 21 17.91 -14.23 3.00
N ARG A 22 18.24 -12.97 2.65
CA ARG A 22 17.25 -11.91 2.53
C ARG A 22 16.23 -12.18 1.42
N SER A 23 16.67 -12.68 0.27
CA SER A 23 15.76 -13.06 -0.82
C SER A 23 14.82 -14.20 -0.44
N GLU A 24 15.29 -15.20 0.30
CA GLU A 24 14.43 -16.30 0.75
C GLU A 24 13.45 -15.86 1.86
N VAL A 25 13.88 -15.00 2.79
CA VAL A 25 13.01 -14.40 3.81
C VAL A 25 11.93 -13.54 3.15
N GLU A 26 12.30 -12.71 2.18
CA GLU A 26 11.35 -11.89 1.43
C GLU A 26 10.31 -12.75 0.70
N LYS A 27 10.74 -13.84 0.02
CA LYS A 27 9.82 -14.78 -0.60
C LYS A 27 8.90 -15.46 0.41
N ALA A 28 9.40 -15.85 1.58
CA ALA A 28 8.58 -16.47 2.61
C ALA A 28 7.50 -15.51 3.13
N ILE A 29 7.85 -14.24 3.33
CA ILE A 29 6.90 -13.19 3.74
C ILE A 29 5.87 -12.94 2.64
N TRP A 30 6.29 -12.81 1.38
CA TRP A 30 5.37 -12.67 0.25
C TRP A 30 4.45 -13.88 0.09
N TRP A 31 4.97 -15.08 0.31
CA TRP A 31 4.17 -16.29 0.30
C TRP A 31 3.10 -16.25 1.39
N ALA A 32 3.44 -15.83 2.61
CA ALA A 32 2.48 -15.69 3.70
C ALA A 32 1.42 -14.62 3.40
N ILE A 33 1.84 -13.44 2.90
CA ILE A 33 0.94 -12.34 2.52
C ILE A 33 -0.04 -12.80 1.44
N GLY A 34 0.48 -13.33 0.33
CA GLY A 34 -0.33 -13.76 -0.80
C GLY A 34 -1.29 -14.87 -0.40
N SER A 35 -0.82 -15.86 0.35
CA SER A 35 -1.62 -16.99 0.83
C SER A 35 -2.76 -16.51 1.75
N ALA A 36 -2.47 -15.64 2.72
CA ALA A 36 -3.46 -15.09 3.64
C ALA A 36 -4.56 -14.30 2.92
N GLU A 37 -4.20 -13.53 1.90
CA GLU A 37 -5.13 -12.68 1.14
C GLU A 37 -5.93 -13.42 0.04
N MET A 38 -5.61 -14.70 -0.27
CA MET A 38 -6.32 -15.47 -1.31
C MET A 38 -7.83 -15.63 -1.07
N SER A 39 -8.28 -15.49 0.17
CA SER A 39 -9.70 -15.63 0.55
C SER A 39 -10.39 -14.27 0.80
N SER A 40 -9.67 -13.17 0.63
CA SER A 40 -10.16 -11.81 0.86
C SER A 40 -10.76 -11.23 -0.42
N GLU A 41 -11.93 -10.60 -0.32
CA GLU A 41 -12.60 -9.90 -1.42
C GLU A 41 -12.16 -8.43 -1.56
N HIS A 42 -11.26 -7.97 -0.68
CA HIS A 42 -10.83 -6.58 -0.67
C HIS A 42 -10.03 -6.26 -1.95
N PRO A 43 -10.23 -5.10 -2.62
CA PRO A 43 -9.48 -4.75 -3.82
C PRO A 43 -7.95 -4.80 -3.65
N LEU A 44 -7.45 -4.42 -2.47
CA LEU A 44 -6.04 -4.51 -2.11
C LEU A 44 -5.51 -5.95 -2.04
N ALA A 45 -6.35 -6.91 -1.62
CA ALA A 45 -5.98 -8.32 -1.49
C ALA A 45 -5.54 -8.90 -2.83
N LYS A 46 -6.27 -8.56 -3.90
CA LYS A 46 -5.94 -9.01 -5.26
C LYS A 46 -4.55 -8.57 -5.68
N GLU A 47 -4.17 -7.31 -5.44
CA GLU A 47 -2.83 -6.84 -5.80
C GLU A 47 -1.74 -7.54 -4.96
N LEU A 48 -1.99 -7.77 -3.66
CA LEU A 48 -1.06 -8.50 -2.80
C LEU A 48 -0.84 -9.94 -3.26
N VAL A 49 -1.90 -10.63 -3.66
CA VAL A 49 -1.84 -11.98 -4.26
C VAL A 49 -1.05 -11.96 -5.56
N ASP A 50 -1.30 -10.98 -6.44
CA ASP A 50 -0.61 -10.85 -7.73
C ASP A 50 0.88 -10.53 -7.57
N VAL A 51 1.25 -9.67 -6.62
CA VAL A 51 2.66 -9.39 -6.27
C VAL A 51 3.32 -10.62 -5.66
N ALA A 52 2.65 -11.29 -4.70
CA ALA A 52 3.16 -12.50 -4.08
C ALA A 52 3.45 -13.60 -5.11
N GLY A 53 2.53 -13.85 -6.06
CA GLY A 53 2.72 -14.84 -7.11
C GLY A 53 3.95 -14.55 -7.99
N ARG A 54 4.18 -13.27 -8.33
CA ARG A 54 5.35 -12.83 -9.11
C ARG A 54 6.67 -12.94 -8.34
N THR A 55 6.65 -12.63 -7.04
CA THR A 55 7.87 -12.63 -6.19
C THR A 55 8.28 -14.03 -5.77
N VAL A 56 7.33 -14.85 -5.32
CA VAL A 56 7.59 -16.21 -4.83
C VAL A 56 7.97 -17.16 -5.96
N ARG A 57 7.35 -16.99 -7.15
CA ARG A 57 7.49 -17.90 -8.30
C ARG A 57 7.20 -19.37 -7.94
N GLY A 58 6.15 -19.58 -7.13
CA GLY A 58 5.68 -20.87 -6.66
C GLY A 58 4.21 -20.81 -6.23
N PRO A 59 3.59 -21.96 -5.89
CA PRO A 59 2.18 -21.99 -5.54
C PRO A 59 1.91 -21.28 -4.20
N LEU A 60 0.90 -20.42 -4.19
CA LEU A 60 0.28 -19.90 -2.97
C LEU A 60 -0.74 -20.92 -2.45
N THR A 61 -0.98 -20.92 -1.14
CA THR A 61 -1.88 -21.87 -0.48
C THR A 61 -3.04 -21.14 0.15
N LYS A 62 -4.27 -21.59 -0.11
CA LYS A 62 -5.42 -21.03 0.60
C LYS A 62 -5.38 -21.42 2.09
N PRO A 63 -5.70 -20.49 3.01
CA PRO A 63 -5.70 -20.77 4.44
C PRO A 63 -6.84 -21.73 4.81
N ASN A 64 -6.62 -22.55 5.84
CA ASN A 64 -7.63 -23.49 6.35
C ASN A 64 -8.67 -22.78 7.23
N VAL A 65 -8.22 -21.77 7.98
CA VAL A 65 -9.06 -20.90 8.83
C VAL A 65 -8.80 -19.48 8.36
N PHE A 66 -9.88 -18.73 8.10
CA PHE A 66 -9.82 -17.36 7.64
C PHE A 66 -10.91 -16.55 8.32
N GLU A 67 -10.50 -15.46 8.95
CA GLU A 67 -11.37 -14.46 9.54
C GLU A 67 -11.01 -13.10 8.94
N ASN A 68 -12.02 -12.43 8.37
CA ASN A 68 -11.89 -11.07 7.89
C ASN A 68 -12.82 -10.19 8.72
N VAL A 69 -12.23 -9.26 9.46
CA VAL A 69 -12.98 -8.27 10.21
C VAL A 69 -12.86 -6.95 9.46
N THR A 70 -14.00 -6.48 8.94
CA THR A 70 -14.07 -5.24 8.16
C THR A 70 -13.49 -4.07 8.95
N GLY A 71 -12.56 -3.34 8.34
CA GLY A 71 -11.85 -2.22 8.97
C GLY A 71 -10.77 -2.62 9.97
N VAL A 72 -10.53 -3.91 10.18
CA VAL A 72 -9.48 -4.44 11.07
C VAL A 72 -8.45 -5.25 10.30
N GLY A 73 -8.85 -5.99 9.27
CA GLY A 73 -7.94 -6.79 8.46
C GLY A 73 -8.26 -8.28 8.52
N VAL A 74 -7.29 -9.10 8.15
CA VAL A 74 -7.44 -10.55 8.02
C VAL A 74 -6.55 -11.28 9.03
N THR A 75 -7.09 -12.34 9.62
CA THR A 75 -6.37 -13.31 10.43
C THR A 75 -6.62 -14.69 9.84
N CYS A 76 -5.57 -15.48 9.66
CA CYS A 76 -5.70 -16.80 9.10
C CYS A 76 -4.67 -17.78 9.65
N SER A 77 -4.88 -19.07 9.39
CA SER A 77 -3.89 -20.11 9.68
C SER A 77 -3.33 -20.70 8.39
N LEU A 78 -2.01 -20.59 8.24
CA LEU A 78 -1.22 -21.19 7.16
C LEU A 78 -0.35 -22.29 7.75
N GLN A 79 -0.63 -23.55 7.40
CA GLN A 79 0.11 -24.71 7.91
C GLN A 79 0.21 -24.77 9.46
N GLY A 80 -0.83 -24.28 10.16
CA GLY A 80 -0.85 -24.25 11.62
C GLY A 80 -0.20 -23.02 12.25
N ILE A 81 0.34 -22.11 11.44
CA ILE A 81 0.94 -20.84 11.88
C ILE A 81 -0.10 -19.74 11.74
N GLU A 82 -0.27 -18.90 12.77
CA GLU A 82 -1.17 -17.75 12.70
C GLU A 82 -0.51 -16.63 11.89
N VAL A 83 -1.22 -16.13 10.89
CA VAL A 83 -0.80 -14.96 10.09
C VAL A 83 -1.90 -13.92 10.16
N ARG A 84 -1.52 -12.69 10.53
CA ARG A 84 -2.43 -11.55 10.58
C ARG A 84 -1.91 -10.43 9.70
N ILE A 85 -2.79 -9.85 8.90
CA ILE A 85 -2.53 -8.70 8.05
C ILE A 85 -3.54 -7.63 8.39
N ALA A 86 -3.06 -6.47 8.82
CA ALA A 86 -3.91 -5.38 9.28
C ALA A 86 -3.23 -4.03 9.07
N SER A 87 -3.91 -2.95 9.46
CA SER A 87 -3.29 -1.62 9.46
C SER A 87 -2.03 -1.60 10.35
N ALA A 88 -1.04 -0.80 9.99
CA ALA A 88 0.20 -0.71 10.78
C ALA A 88 -0.06 -0.39 12.26
N LYS A 89 -1.07 0.43 12.55
CA LYS A 89 -1.47 0.78 13.93
C LYS A 89 -1.91 -0.45 14.74
N GLN A 90 -2.60 -1.40 14.12
CA GLN A 90 -3.14 -2.58 14.80
C GLN A 90 -2.10 -3.66 15.08
N ILE A 91 -1.03 -3.71 14.28
CA ILE A 91 0.03 -4.73 14.40
C ILE A 91 1.20 -4.19 15.21
N LEU A 92 1.63 -2.95 14.95
CA LEU A 92 2.79 -2.34 15.59
C LEU A 92 2.42 -1.70 16.95
N GLY A 93 1.18 -1.22 17.09
CA GLY A 93 0.75 -0.43 18.25
C GLY A 93 1.20 1.02 18.18
N GLU A 94 0.85 1.81 19.20
CA GLU A 94 1.35 3.17 19.43
C GLU A 94 1.67 3.36 20.93
N PRO A 95 2.84 3.95 21.30
CA PRO A 95 4.01 4.24 20.46
C PRO A 95 4.93 3.00 20.33
N ASP A 96 5.20 2.59 19.09
CA ASP A 96 6.25 1.62 18.75
C ASP A 96 7.42 2.37 18.12
N ASP A 97 8.57 2.44 18.81
CA ASP A 97 9.79 3.11 18.33
C ASP A 97 10.63 2.19 17.43
N SER A 98 9.99 1.22 16.76
CA SER A 98 10.69 0.30 15.86
C SER A 98 11.04 0.96 14.53
N PRO A 99 12.17 0.60 13.88
CA PRO A 99 12.49 1.07 12.54
C PRO A 99 11.41 0.77 11.51
N MET A 100 10.58 -0.25 11.75
CA MET A 100 9.45 -0.59 10.90
C MET A 100 8.27 0.38 11.09
N ALA A 101 8.01 0.82 12.33
CA ALA A 101 7.02 1.86 12.61
C ALA A 101 7.43 3.21 12.01
N ASP A 102 8.70 3.60 12.14
CA ASP A 102 9.25 4.80 11.51
C ASP A 102 9.07 4.78 9.99
N TRP A 103 9.46 3.66 9.36
CA TRP A 103 9.29 3.50 7.92
C TRP A 103 7.82 3.51 7.50
N ALA A 104 6.94 2.82 8.23
CA ALA A 104 5.51 2.82 7.96
C ALA A 104 4.91 4.22 8.07
N SER A 105 5.35 5.02 9.04
CA SER A 105 4.95 6.42 9.22
C SER A 105 5.42 7.28 8.05
N ALA A 106 6.68 7.14 7.63
CA ALA A 106 7.23 7.86 6.48
C ALA A 106 6.48 7.54 5.17
N MET A 107 6.23 6.26 4.88
CA MET A 107 5.50 5.87 3.67
C MET A 107 4.05 6.39 3.66
N LYS A 108 3.38 6.44 4.82
CA LYS A 108 2.06 7.06 4.95
C LYS A 108 2.12 8.57 4.69
N ALA A 109 3.14 9.25 5.21
CA ALA A 109 3.35 10.68 4.94
C ALA A 109 3.62 10.96 3.45
N GLU A 110 4.17 9.99 2.72
CA GLU A 110 4.33 10.01 1.25
C GLU A 110 3.07 9.57 0.48
N GLY A 111 1.93 9.42 1.16
CA GLY A 111 0.66 9.08 0.52
C GLY A 111 0.43 7.60 0.24
N SER A 112 1.24 6.71 0.80
CA SER A 112 1.06 5.26 0.64
C SER A 112 0.06 4.71 1.64
N THR A 113 -0.75 3.74 1.20
CA THR A 113 -1.46 2.84 2.11
C THR A 113 -0.46 1.83 2.67
N VAL A 114 -0.37 1.72 4.00
CA VAL A 114 0.58 0.80 4.66
C VAL A 114 -0.16 -0.22 5.50
N ILE A 115 0.07 -1.50 5.17
CA ILE A 115 -0.35 -2.65 5.96
C ILE A 115 0.86 -3.26 6.66
N SER A 116 0.62 -3.96 7.75
CA SER A 116 1.63 -4.72 8.47
C SER A 116 1.17 -6.15 8.65
N VAL A 117 2.16 -7.04 8.76
CA VAL A 117 1.98 -8.48 8.85
C VAL A 117 2.60 -8.95 10.16
N SER A 118 1.86 -9.74 10.93
CA SER A 118 2.41 -10.50 12.04
C SER A 118 2.25 -11.99 11.83
N VAL A 119 3.19 -12.74 12.41
CA VAL A 119 3.19 -14.20 12.46
C VAL A 119 3.33 -14.63 13.91
N ASP A 120 2.41 -15.47 14.38
CA ASP A 120 2.31 -15.89 15.80
C ASP A 120 2.40 -14.68 16.76
N GLY A 121 1.66 -13.62 16.45
CA GLY A 121 1.62 -12.38 17.24
C GLY A 121 2.84 -11.46 17.12
N ARG A 122 3.86 -11.80 16.33
CA ARG A 122 5.06 -10.98 16.15
C ARG A 122 5.04 -10.22 14.83
N PRO A 123 5.14 -8.88 14.82
CA PRO A 123 5.29 -8.13 13.58
C PRO A 123 6.53 -8.60 12.81
N LEU A 124 6.37 -8.88 11.52
CA LEU A 124 7.45 -9.34 10.64
C LEU A 124 7.72 -8.38 9.50
N ALA A 125 6.69 -7.75 8.94
CA ALA A 125 6.86 -6.88 7.79
C ALA A 125 5.77 -5.80 7.72
N SER A 126 6.10 -4.71 7.03
CA SER A 126 5.15 -3.73 6.54
C SER A 126 5.28 -3.59 5.03
N VAL A 127 4.15 -3.44 4.37
CA VAL A 127 4.04 -3.28 2.91
C VAL A 127 3.38 -1.95 2.63
N ALA A 128 4.06 -1.13 1.83
CA ALA A 128 3.52 0.12 1.34
C ALA A 128 3.00 -0.06 -0.08
N MET A 129 1.82 0.49 -0.31
CA MET A 129 1.06 0.38 -1.53
C MET A 129 0.62 1.77 -1.95
N ARG A 130 0.88 2.14 -3.20
CA ARG A 130 0.48 3.43 -3.75
C ARG A 130 -0.07 3.24 -5.15
N ASP A 131 -1.05 4.06 -5.52
CA ASP A 131 -1.51 4.09 -6.90
C ASP A 131 -0.40 4.55 -7.82
N THR A 132 -0.30 3.89 -8.97
CA THR A 132 0.61 4.31 -10.03
C THR A 132 -0.12 5.17 -11.04
N LEU A 133 0.56 6.22 -11.48
CA LEU A 133 0.11 7.00 -12.61
C LEU A 133 -0.02 6.12 -13.86
N ALA A 134 -1.02 6.43 -14.67
CA ALA A 134 -1.06 5.90 -16.02
C ALA A 134 0.22 6.34 -16.77
N PRO A 135 0.82 5.48 -17.62
CA PRO A 135 2.07 5.79 -18.32
C PRO A 135 2.07 7.14 -19.06
N HIS A 136 0.90 7.57 -19.52
CA HIS A 136 0.71 8.81 -20.27
C HIS A 136 0.18 9.97 -19.43
N ALA A 137 -0.10 9.78 -18.14
CA ALA A 137 -0.74 10.81 -17.31
C ALA A 137 0.09 12.10 -17.28
N ARG A 138 1.41 11.97 -17.06
CA ARG A 138 2.33 13.12 -17.02
C ARG A 138 2.41 13.86 -18.37
N SER A 139 2.50 13.14 -19.48
CA SER A 139 2.55 13.77 -20.81
C SER A 139 1.23 14.46 -21.14
N CYS A 140 0.09 13.87 -20.81
CA CYS A 140 -1.22 14.48 -21.03
C CYS A 140 -1.39 15.79 -20.23
N VAL A 141 -1.00 15.80 -18.94
CA VAL A 141 -1.04 17.01 -18.12
C VAL A 141 -0.16 18.11 -18.73
N ALA A 142 1.06 17.76 -19.15
CA ALA A 142 1.98 18.71 -19.78
C ALA A 142 1.41 19.29 -21.08
N GLU A 143 0.82 18.45 -21.95
CA GLU A 143 0.19 18.91 -23.19
C GLU A 143 -0.99 19.85 -22.94
N MET A 144 -1.84 19.55 -21.95
CA MET A 144 -2.94 20.42 -21.56
C MET A 144 -2.44 21.79 -21.06
N GLN A 145 -1.41 21.79 -20.22
CA GLN A 145 -0.79 23.01 -19.70
C GLN A 145 -0.13 23.84 -20.81
N LEU A 146 0.55 23.19 -21.76
CA LEU A 146 1.12 23.85 -22.95
C LEU A 146 0.03 24.45 -23.86
N GLY A 147 -1.15 23.83 -23.90
CA GLY A 147 -2.33 24.37 -24.57
C GLY A 147 -3.01 25.54 -23.83
N GLY A 148 -2.46 25.99 -22.70
CA GLY A 148 -3.00 27.09 -21.89
C GLY A 148 -4.12 26.69 -20.94
N LEU A 149 -4.34 25.39 -20.72
CA LEU A 149 -5.37 24.90 -19.79
C LEU A 149 -4.85 24.82 -18.36
N GLU A 150 -5.68 25.22 -17.41
CA GLU A 150 -5.44 24.92 -16.01
C GLU A 150 -5.88 23.50 -15.67
N VAL A 151 -4.96 22.69 -15.17
CA VAL A 151 -5.25 21.31 -14.75
C VAL A 151 -5.44 21.26 -13.25
N TRP A 152 -6.59 20.73 -12.83
CA TRP A 152 -6.97 20.55 -11.43
C TRP A 152 -7.12 19.06 -11.09
N MET A 153 -6.74 18.67 -9.88
CA MET A 153 -6.97 17.33 -9.34
C MET A 153 -8.03 17.38 -8.24
N CYS A 154 -9.08 16.57 -8.36
CA CYS A 154 -10.10 16.41 -7.32
C CYS A 154 -10.30 14.93 -7.00
N THR A 155 -9.82 14.48 -5.84
CA THR A 155 -9.86 13.09 -5.39
C THR A 155 -10.48 12.95 -4.00
N GLY A 156 -11.09 11.79 -3.75
CA GLY A 156 -11.56 11.40 -2.42
C GLY A 156 -10.45 10.83 -1.53
N ASP A 157 -9.24 10.66 -2.08
CA ASP A 157 -8.09 10.19 -1.31
C ASP A 157 -7.59 11.25 -0.34
N HIS A 158 -6.94 10.78 0.72
CA HIS A 158 -6.30 11.64 1.70
C HIS A 158 -5.25 12.55 1.05
N ARG A 159 -5.10 13.75 1.63
CA ARG A 159 -4.21 14.80 1.11
C ARG A 159 -2.79 14.33 0.73
N ALA A 160 -2.15 13.47 1.53
CA ALA A 160 -0.79 13.03 1.20
C ALA A 160 -0.74 12.19 -0.09
N ALA A 161 -1.70 11.29 -0.33
CA ALA A 161 -1.82 10.58 -1.61
C ALA A 161 -2.07 11.54 -2.78
N ALA A 162 -3.01 12.48 -2.60
CA ALA A 162 -3.34 13.45 -3.65
C ALA A 162 -2.12 14.30 -4.03
N VAL A 163 -1.36 14.78 -3.05
CA VAL A 163 -0.14 15.56 -3.28
C VAL A 163 0.95 14.73 -3.96
N ALA A 164 1.14 13.48 -3.55
CA ALA A 164 2.12 12.58 -4.17
C ALA A 164 1.81 12.36 -5.67
N VAL A 165 0.56 12.03 -5.99
CA VAL A 165 0.09 11.81 -7.37
C VAL A 165 0.16 13.10 -8.20
N ALA A 166 -0.29 14.23 -7.65
CA ALA A 166 -0.26 15.52 -8.33
C ALA A 166 1.18 15.97 -8.66
N THR A 167 2.09 15.81 -7.71
CA THR A 167 3.52 16.12 -7.90
C THR A 167 4.12 15.27 -9.01
N GLU A 168 3.84 13.97 -9.03
CA GLU A 168 4.33 13.06 -10.06
C GLU A 168 3.74 13.40 -11.46
N CYS A 169 2.50 13.88 -11.51
CA CYS A 169 1.82 14.36 -12.71
C CYS A 169 2.27 15.74 -13.20
N GLY A 170 2.90 16.56 -12.35
CA GLY A 170 3.20 17.97 -12.65
C GLY A 170 2.00 18.92 -12.46
N ILE A 171 1.07 18.59 -11.55
CA ILE A 171 -0.06 19.44 -11.17
C ILE A 171 0.35 20.27 -9.95
N ASP A 172 0.05 21.57 -10.00
CA ASP A 172 0.34 22.51 -8.91
C ASP A 172 -0.45 22.16 -7.63
N GLU A 173 0.19 22.21 -6.47
CA GLU A 173 -0.44 21.88 -5.19
C GLU A 173 -1.64 22.77 -4.84
N SER A 174 -1.65 24.01 -5.31
CA SER A 174 -2.79 24.94 -5.14
C SER A 174 -4.04 24.49 -5.91
N ARG A 175 -3.88 23.56 -6.87
CA ARG A 175 -4.95 23.01 -7.72
C ARG A 175 -5.35 21.58 -7.32
N ILE A 176 -5.11 21.21 -6.06
CA ILE A 176 -5.49 19.92 -5.48
C ILE A 176 -6.64 20.09 -4.50
N ILE A 177 -7.70 19.31 -4.71
CA ILE A 177 -8.78 19.10 -3.77
C ILE A 177 -8.74 17.63 -3.36
N ALA A 178 -8.27 17.38 -2.15
CA ALA A 178 -8.20 16.06 -1.54
C ALA A 178 -9.37 15.84 -0.57
N ASP A 179 -9.56 14.59 -0.13
CA ASP A 179 -10.64 14.20 0.79
C ASP A 179 -12.04 14.62 0.28
N ALA A 180 -12.18 14.76 -1.05
CA ALA A 180 -13.36 15.31 -1.68
C ALA A 180 -14.50 14.30 -1.69
N LEU A 181 -15.65 14.71 -1.14
CA LEU A 181 -16.90 13.98 -1.26
C LEU A 181 -17.46 14.10 -2.68
N PRO A 182 -18.40 13.22 -3.08
CA PRO A 182 -19.06 13.35 -4.38
C PRO A 182 -19.69 14.73 -4.63
N ALA A 183 -20.22 15.37 -3.58
CA ALA A 183 -20.75 16.73 -3.65
C ALA A 183 -19.68 17.79 -3.95
N ASP A 184 -18.48 17.66 -3.37
CA ASP A 184 -17.37 18.59 -3.58
C ASP A 184 -16.87 18.54 -5.03
N LYS A 185 -16.86 17.34 -5.63
CA LYS A 185 -16.52 17.15 -7.05
C LYS A 185 -17.48 17.88 -8.00
N VAL A 186 -18.78 17.91 -7.67
CA VAL A 186 -19.78 18.66 -8.46
C VAL A 186 -19.62 20.17 -8.24
N ALA A 187 -19.39 20.58 -6.99
CA ALA A 187 -19.22 21.98 -6.63
C ALA A 187 -18.00 22.60 -7.33
N ILE A 188 -16.87 21.89 -7.42
CA ILE A 188 -15.69 22.42 -8.11
C ILE A 188 -15.91 22.60 -9.61
N VAL A 189 -16.58 21.66 -10.27
CA VAL A 189 -16.91 21.79 -11.71
C VAL A 189 -17.76 23.04 -11.93
N THR A 190 -18.77 23.24 -11.07
CA THR A 190 -19.64 24.42 -11.13
C THR A 190 -18.87 25.73 -10.90
N LYS A 191 -17.86 25.72 -10.04
CA LYS A 191 -17.02 26.89 -9.73
C LYS A 191 -16.06 27.26 -10.87
N LEU A 192 -15.65 26.29 -11.69
CA LEU A 192 -14.66 26.48 -12.77
C LEU A 192 -15.29 26.72 -14.16
N GLN A 193 -16.62 26.65 -14.27
CA GLN A 193 -17.40 26.99 -15.47
C GLN A 193 -17.77 28.47 -15.49
#